data_AF-A0A1W6K2Y7-F1
#
_entry.id   AF-A0A1W6K2Y7-F1
#
_cell.length_a   1.000
_cell.length_b   1.000
_cell.length_c   1.000
_cell.angle_alpha   90.00
_cell.angle_beta   90.00
_cell.angle_gamma   90.00
#
_symmetry.space_group_name_H-M   'P 1'
#
loop_
_entity.id
_entity.type
_entity.pdbx_description
1 polymer ?
#
loop_
_entity_poly.entity_id
_entity_poly.type
_entity_poly.pdbx_seq_one_letter_code
_entity_poly.pdbx_strand_id
1 'polypeptide(L)'
;MYNKILISKLGLLWIISGILGGLGYIFATFYLMIKRKDSSRWLSLMFLLGPFGSIIIYFITRKEYEDLSLISLYLLIGFIIWIPIALILGLNPLYQMLGFAHGWLGD
;
A
#
# COMPACT_ATOMS: atom_id res chain seq x y z
N MET A 1 -22.11 23.37 -14.55
CA MET A 1 -21.82 24.10 -13.29
C MET A 1 -20.85 23.23 -12.51
N TYR A 2 -19.58 23.65 -12.43
CA TYR A 2 -18.50 22.84 -11.85
C TYR A 2 -18.85 22.51 -10.40
N ASN A 3 -19.01 21.22 -10.10
CA ASN A 3 -19.16 20.72 -8.74
C ASN A 3 -17.86 21.05 -8.00
N LYS A 4 -17.89 22.13 -7.20
CA LYS A 4 -16.83 22.43 -6.25
C LYS A 4 -16.82 21.27 -5.26
N ILE A 5 -15.87 20.38 -5.47
CA ILE A 5 -15.43 19.34 -4.57
C ILE A 5 -15.10 20.02 -3.23
N LEU A 6 -16.10 20.09 -2.34
CA LEU A 6 -15.95 20.58 -0.99
C LEU A 6 -15.53 19.36 -0.16
N ILE A 7 -14.28 18.92 -0.37
CA ILE A 7 -13.67 17.90 0.49
C ILE A 7 -13.70 18.47 1.91
N SER A 8 -14.52 17.87 2.77
CA SER A 8 -14.51 18.20 4.20
C SER A 8 -13.09 17.98 4.74
N LYS A 9 -12.69 18.70 5.82
CA LYS A 9 -11.38 18.49 6.46
C LYS A 9 -11.11 17.00 6.75
N LEU A 10 -12.16 16.24 7.03
CA LEU A 10 -12.14 14.80 7.22
C LEU A 10 -11.81 14.04 5.93
N GLY A 11 -12.42 14.41 4.80
CA GLY A 11 -12.14 13.84 3.48
C GLY A 11 -10.70 14.11 3.01
N LEU A 12 -10.15 15.29 3.33
CA LEU A 12 -8.76 15.63 2.97
C LEU A 12 -7.78 14.77 3.76
N LEU A 13 -8.01 14.64 5.08
CA LEU A 13 -7.24 13.75 5.95
C LEU A 13 -7.34 12.30 5.50
N TRP A 14 -8.51 11.86 5.06
CA TRP A 14 -8.73 10.53 4.49
C TRP A 14 -7.89 10.28 3.23
N ILE A 15 -7.90 11.21 2.29
CA ILE A 15 -7.12 11.10 1.04
C ILE A 15 -5.62 11.08 1.36
N ILE A 16 -5.16 12.00 2.22
CA ILE A 16 -3.74 12.10 2.58
C ILE A 16 -3.27 10.84 3.31
N SER A 17 -4.06 10.34 4.26
CA SER A 17 -3.72 9.12 5.02
C SER A 17 -3.75 7.86 4.16
N GLY A 18 -4.75 7.69 3.29
CA GLY A 18 -4.81 6.58 2.35
C GLY A 18 -3.66 6.59 1.33
N ILE A 19 -3.29 7.77 0.84
CA ILE A 19 -2.11 7.94 -0.03
C ILE A 19 -0.84 7.57 0.74
N LEU A 20 -0.62 8.13 1.93
CA LEU A 20 0.58 7.86 2.73
C LEU A 20 0.70 6.37 3.11
N GLY A 21 -0.41 5.69 3.43
CA GLY A 21 -0.44 4.26 3.73
C GLY A 21 -0.16 3.37 2.51
N GLY A 22 -0.56 3.81 1.31
CA GLY A 22 -0.37 3.08 0.05
C GLY A 22 0.96 3.37 -0.68
N LEU A 23 1.60 4.52 -0.40
CA LEU A 23 2.80 4.95 -1.11
C LEU A 23 3.95 3.95 -0.97
N GLY A 24 4.16 3.37 0.22
CA GLY A 24 5.22 2.37 0.43
C GLY A 24 5.09 1.19 -0.53
N TYR A 25 3.88 0.68 -0.71
CA TYR A 25 3.57 -0.43 -1.62
C TYR A 25 3.78 -0.05 -3.10
N ILE A 26 3.35 1.15 -3.50
CA ILE A 26 3.55 1.68 -4.86
C ILE A 26 5.05 1.83 -5.14
N PHE A 27 5.79 2.49 -4.24
CA PHE A 27 7.23 2.67 -4.38
C PHE A 27 7.97 1.33 -4.45
N ALA A 28 7.66 0.39 -3.57
CA ALA A 28 8.26 -0.95 -3.59
C ALA A 28 7.99 -1.68 -4.91
N THR A 29 6.75 -1.61 -5.41
CA THR A 29 6.36 -2.19 -6.70
C THR A 29 7.24 -1.65 -7.83
N PHE A 30 7.27 -0.33 -8.02
CA PHE A 30 8.00 0.28 -9.14
C PHE A 30 9.51 0.18 -8.98
N TYR A 31 10.02 0.34 -7.76
CA TYR A 31 11.46 0.19 -7.47
C TYR A 31 11.95 -1.20 -7.89
N LEU A 32 11.25 -2.27 -7.50
CA LEU A 32 11.66 -3.64 -7.82
C LEU A 32 11.40 -3.99 -9.29
N MET A 33 10.32 -3.47 -9.89
CA MET A 33 10.10 -3.59 -11.34
C MET A 33 11.23 -2.97 -12.17
N ILE A 34 11.81 -1.86 -11.72
CA ILE A 34 12.92 -1.20 -12.41
C ILE A 34 14.25 -1.91 -12.13
N LYS A 35 14.53 -2.21 -10.85
CA LYS A 35 15.81 -2.75 -10.39
C LYS A 35 16.01 -4.21 -10.78
N ARG A 36 15.01 -5.07 -10.61
CA ARG A 36 15.14 -6.49 -10.92
C ARG A 36 15.04 -6.73 -12.43
N LYS A 37 15.91 -7.59 -12.96
CA LYS A 37 15.93 -7.97 -14.39
C LYS A 37 15.64 -9.45 -14.61
N ASP A 38 15.51 -10.22 -13.54
CA ASP A 38 15.21 -11.65 -13.59
C ASP A 38 13.70 -11.94 -13.72
N SER A 39 13.36 -13.22 -13.90
CA SER A 39 11.99 -13.69 -14.12
C SER A 39 11.06 -13.47 -12.92
N SER A 40 11.58 -13.29 -11.71
CA SER A 40 10.76 -13.03 -10.51
C SER A 40 10.32 -11.56 -10.40
N ARG A 41 10.74 -10.69 -11.32
CA ARG A 41 10.36 -9.26 -11.34
C ARG A 41 8.85 -9.02 -11.21
N TRP A 42 8.01 -9.86 -11.82
CA TRP A 42 6.55 -9.70 -11.75
C TRP A 42 5.99 -9.87 -10.34
N LEU A 43 6.70 -10.58 -9.45
CA LEU A 43 6.32 -10.74 -8.04
C LEU A 43 6.16 -9.37 -7.35
N SER A 44 6.91 -8.36 -7.77
CA SER A 44 6.80 -6.98 -7.29
C SER A 44 5.38 -6.41 -7.43
N LEU A 45 4.62 -6.82 -8.46
CA LEU A 45 3.25 -6.35 -8.71
C LEU A 45 2.29 -6.79 -7.60
N MET A 46 2.59 -7.87 -6.88
CA MET A 46 1.77 -8.34 -5.77
C MET A 46 1.72 -7.34 -4.62
N PHE A 47 2.70 -6.44 -4.48
CA PHE A 47 2.65 -5.40 -3.46
C PHE A 47 1.49 -4.41 -3.66
N LEU A 48 0.92 -4.31 -4.87
CA LEU A 48 -0.31 -3.53 -5.10
C LEU A 48 -1.53 -4.11 -4.36
N LEU A 49 -1.47 -5.36 -3.92
CA LEU A 49 -2.48 -5.98 -3.04
C LEU A 49 -2.29 -5.59 -1.56
N GLY A 50 -1.35 -4.70 -1.27
CA GLY A 50 -1.07 -4.20 0.08
C GLY A 50 -0.50 -5.31 0.99
N PRO A 51 -0.90 -5.38 2.27
CA PRO A 51 -0.38 -6.32 3.25
C PRO A 51 -0.61 -7.79 2.84
N PHE A 52 -1.71 -8.13 2.17
CA PHE A 52 -1.92 -9.49 1.67
C PHE A 52 -0.86 -9.87 0.65
N GLY A 53 -0.55 -8.96 -0.27
CA GLY A 53 0.55 -9.10 -1.22
C GLY A 53 1.89 -9.33 -0.53
N SER A 54 2.20 -8.51 0.48
CA SER A 54 3.44 -8.67 1.24
C SER A 54 3.53 -9.99 2.00
N ILE A 55 2.43 -10.51 2.57
CA ILE A 55 2.42 -11.83 3.22
C ILE A 55 2.77 -12.92 2.21
N ILE A 56 2.08 -12.93 1.06
CA ILE A 56 2.28 -13.93 -0.01
C ILE A 56 3.73 -13.87 -0.50
N ILE A 57 4.24 -12.67 -0.80
CA ILE A 57 5.60 -12.50 -1.33
C ILE A 57 6.63 -12.95 -0.30
N TYR A 58 6.48 -12.57 0.97
CA TYR A 58 7.40 -13.00 2.01
C TYR A 58 7.52 -14.53 2.04
N PHE A 59 6.40 -15.25 2.07
CA PHE A 59 6.44 -16.71 2.17
C PHE A 59 7.02 -17.41 0.93
N ILE A 60 6.75 -16.88 -0.27
CA ILE A 60 7.29 -17.42 -1.52
C ILE A 60 8.79 -17.12 -1.64
N THR A 61 9.23 -15.94 -1.21
CA THR A 61 10.58 -15.42 -1.53
C THR A 61 11.60 -15.56 -0.41
N ARG A 62 11.19 -15.81 0.85
CA ARG A 62 12.06 -15.85 2.05
C ARG A 62 13.29 -16.76 2.00
N LYS A 63 13.34 -17.73 1.09
CA LYS A 63 14.50 -18.66 0.96
C LYS A 63 15.44 -18.31 -0.20
N GLU A 64 14.94 -17.63 -1.22
CA GLU A 64 15.63 -17.49 -2.52
C GLU A 64 15.88 -16.03 -2.91
N TYR A 65 15.01 -15.11 -2.47
CA TYR A 65 15.11 -13.69 -2.81
C TYR A 65 14.99 -12.84 -1.55
N GLU A 66 16.13 -12.68 -0.89
CA GLU A 66 16.25 -11.94 0.37
C GLU A 66 15.70 -10.51 0.24
N ASP A 67 16.02 -9.81 -0.85
CA ASP A 67 15.57 -8.44 -1.13
C ASP A 67 14.04 -8.32 -1.20
N LEU A 68 13.36 -9.22 -1.93
CA LEU A 68 11.90 -9.26 -2.01
C LEU A 68 11.29 -9.57 -0.64
N SER A 69 11.88 -10.52 0.09
CA SER A 69 11.38 -10.92 1.41
C SER A 69 11.52 -9.80 2.45
N LEU A 70 12.64 -9.08 2.46
CA LEU A 70 12.89 -7.97 3.38
C LEU A 70 11.97 -6.80 3.10
N ILE A 71 11.82 -6.41 1.83
CA ILE A 71 10.88 -5.34 1.44
C ILE A 71 9.44 -5.71 1.84
N SER A 72 9.05 -6.97 1.63
CA SER A 72 7.74 -7.46 2.06
C SER A 72 7.53 -7.30 3.57
N LEU A 73 8.56 -7.67 4.36
CA LEU A 73 8.52 -7.56 5.81
C LEU A 73 8.42 -6.10 6.25
N TYR A 74 9.21 -5.20 5.66
CA TYR A 74 9.17 -3.76 5.98
C TYR A 74 7.82 -3.13 5.65
N LEU A 75 7.21 -3.51 4.53
CA LEU A 75 5.86 -3.06 4.18
C LEU A 75 4.82 -3.56 5.19
N LEU A 76 4.91 -4.81 5.63
CA LEU A 76 4.03 -5.36 6.67
C LEU A 76 4.20 -4.65 8.00
N ILE A 77 5.43 -4.42 8.44
CA ILE A 77 5.72 -3.69 9.66
C ILE A 77 5.18 -2.27 9.57
N GLY A 78 5.41 -1.60 8.43
CA GLY A 78 4.86 -0.27 8.15
C GLY A 78 3.33 -0.25 8.25
N PHE A 79 2.65 -1.26 7.71
CA PHE A 79 1.20 -1.40 7.83
C PHE A 79 0.74 -1.67 9.27
N ILE A 80 1.44 -2.52 10.03
CA ILE A 80 1.12 -2.79 11.44
C ILE A 80 1.26 -1.51 12.27
N ILE A 81 2.28 -0.70 12.02
CA ILE A 81 2.47 0.61 12.67
C ILE A 81 1.39 1.61 12.22
N TRP A 82 0.94 1.52 10.98
CA TRP A 82 -0.13 2.38 10.46
C TRP A 82 -1.49 2.12 11.13
N ILE A 83 -1.83 0.87 11.45
CA ILE A 83 -3.10 0.50 12.10
C ILE A 83 -3.44 1.37 13.32
N PRO A 84 -2.61 1.47 14.37
CA PRO A 84 -2.95 2.29 15.55
C PRO A 84 -3.08 3.78 15.21
N ILE A 85 -2.28 4.30 14.27
CA ILE A 85 -2.37 5.70 13.82
C ILE A 85 -3.72 5.95 13.13
N ALA A 86 -4.12 5.06 12.23
CA ALA A 86 -5.40 5.13 11.55
C ALA A 86 -6.58 5.08 12.53
N LEU A 87 -6.53 4.18 13.52
CA LEU A 87 -7.57 4.03 14.53
C LEU A 87 -7.73 5.30 15.40
N ILE A 88 -6.62 5.93 15.83
CA ILE A 88 -6.64 7.21 16.58
C ILE A 88 -7.30 8.32 15.76
N LEU A 89 -7.10 8.31 14.44
CA LEU A 89 -7.66 9.29 13.51
C LEU A 89 -9.13 8.99 13.13
N GLY A 90 -9.75 7.94 13.69
CA GLY A 90 -11.11 7.52 13.34
C GLY A 90 -11.22 6.92 11.93
N LEU A 91 -10.11 6.42 11.38
CA LEU A 91 -10.03 5.85 10.04
C LEU A 91 -10.08 4.33 10.10
N ASN A 92 -10.69 3.69 9.10
CA ASN A 92 -10.65 2.24 8.98
C ASN A 92 -9.37 1.83 8.20
N PRO A 93 -8.38 1.17 8.83
CA PRO A 93 -7.10 0.86 8.21
C PRO A 93 -7.21 -0.14 7.06
N LEU A 94 -8.20 -1.03 7.08
CA LEU A 94 -8.43 -2.00 6.00
C LEU A 94 -9.08 -1.34 4.78
N TYR A 95 -9.94 -0.34 4.99
CA TYR A 95 -10.51 0.45 3.88
C TYR A 95 -9.46 1.28 3.15
N GLN A 96 -8.43 1.75 3.86
CA GLN A 96 -7.33 2.51 3.24
C GLN A 96 -6.38 1.65 2.40
N MET A 97 -6.36 0.34 2.64
CA MET A 97 -5.62 -0.62 1.82
C MET A 97 -6.03 -0.56 0.34
N LEU A 98 -7.31 -0.30 0.09
CA LEU A 98 -7.89 -0.15 -1.25
C LEU A 98 -8.16 1.32 -1.59
N GLY A 99 -7.66 2.28 -0.80
CA GLY A 99 -7.91 3.71 -1.00
C GLY A 99 -7.49 4.21 -2.39
N PHE A 100 -6.46 3.59 -3.01
CA PHE A 100 -6.07 3.88 -4.39
C PHE A 100 -7.09 3.37 -5.42
N ALA A 101 -7.83 2.30 -5.12
CA ALA A 101 -8.89 1.76 -5.98
C ALA A 101 -10.25 2.44 -5.71
N HIS A 102 -10.52 2.82 -4.47
CA HIS A 102 -11.80 3.42 -4.04
C HIS A 102 -11.86 4.94 -4.12
N GLY A 103 -10.73 5.67 -4.06
CA GLY A 103 -10.72 7.10 -4.41
C GLY A 103 -11.15 7.36 -5.86
N TRP A 104 -11.20 6.31 -6.69
CA TRP A 104 -11.67 6.34 -8.08
C TRP A 104 -13.11 5.82 -8.22
N LEU A 105 -13.54 4.87 -7.39
CA LEU A 105 -14.93 4.41 -7.27
C LEU A 105 -15.70 5.25 -6.25
N GLY A 106 -15.51 6.58 -6.30
CA GLY A 106 -16.14 7.53 -5.39
C GLY A 106 -17.65 7.34 -5.28
N ASP A 107 -18.22 7.95 -4.24
CA ASP A 107 -19.68 8.10 -4.01
C ASP A 107 -20.56 7.92 -5.26
#